data_AF-A0A7S1S6C2-F1
#
_entry.id   AF-A0A7S1S6C2-F1
#
_cell.length_a   1.000
_cell.length_b   1.000
_cell.length_c   1.000
_cell.angle_alpha   90.00
_cell.angle_beta   90.00
_cell.angle_gamma   90.00
#
_symmetry.space_group_name_H-M   'P 1'
#
loop_
_entity.id
_entity.type
_entity.pdbx_description
1 polymer ?
#
loop_
_entity_poly.entity_id
_entity_poly.type
_entity_poly.pdbx_seq_one_letter_code
_entity_poly.pdbx_strand_id
1 'polypeptide(L)'
;PIDYASQVQIIRGMVSDSCPEAFISMYRFSLQAEADFGVPWLMYGTWMSSRPTFPIDVLKAFVTKDHWYVKDPASFGRFYGAPNASDYVERVRVPCYTPSALIEKLGIQAGDLAMVVIDAEQLDSRIVGSLMRIPDFRPAYLQWEGNPEEDDGSIKTGAKSVQGRGFKVGTVFSTSGQADADNLVAVPVN
;
A
#
# COMPACT_ATOMS: atom_id res chain seq x y z
N PRO A 1 10.79 -23.96 26.86
CA PRO A 1 11.23 -23.31 25.60
C PRO A 1 10.00 -22.80 24.84
N ILE A 2 9.94 -21.50 24.55
CA ILE A 2 8.88 -20.95 23.70
C ILE A 2 9.18 -21.41 22.27
N ASP A 3 8.29 -22.19 21.69
CA ASP A 3 8.38 -22.62 20.30
C ASP A 3 7.99 -21.46 19.37
N TYR A 4 8.98 -20.71 18.92
CA TYR A 4 8.79 -19.59 17.99
C TYR A 4 8.20 -20.01 16.63
N ALA A 5 8.18 -21.32 16.30
CA ALA A 5 7.52 -21.82 15.09
C ALA A 5 5.98 -21.82 15.22
N SER A 6 5.44 -21.67 16.43
CA SER A 6 3.99 -21.66 16.69
C SER A 6 3.37 -20.27 16.81
N GLN A 7 4.16 -19.21 16.72
CA GLN A 7 3.66 -17.83 16.88
C GLN A 7 3.27 -17.23 15.54
N VAL A 8 2.15 -16.50 15.53
CA VAL A 8 1.73 -15.69 14.38
C VAL A 8 2.84 -14.69 14.04
N GLN A 9 3.32 -14.73 12.79
CA GLN A 9 4.33 -13.79 12.29
C GLN A 9 3.67 -12.74 11.40
N ILE A 10 4.03 -11.48 11.62
CA ILE A 10 3.64 -10.39 10.73
C ILE A 10 4.74 -10.21 9.70
N ILE A 11 4.40 -10.49 8.45
CA ILE A 11 5.27 -10.28 7.30
C ILE A 11 4.83 -8.97 6.64
N ARG A 12 5.80 -8.06 6.43
CA ARG A 12 5.61 -6.83 5.65
C ARG A 12 6.50 -6.91 4.43
N GLY A 13 5.93 -6.64 3.26
CA GLY A 13 6.68 -6.67 2.01
C GLY A 13 6.05 -5.74 0.99
N MET A 14 6.91 -5.09 0.21
CA MET A 14 6.48 -4.37 -0.98
C MET A 14 6.37 -5.37 -2.12
N VAL A 15 5.21 -5.39 -2.79
CA VAL A 15 4.95 -6.28 -3.92
C VAL A 15 4.43 -5.49 -5.12
N SER A 16 4.64 -6.05 -6.31
CA SER A 16 4.06 -5.56 -7.55
C SER A 16 3.41 -6.72 -8.30
N ASP A 17 2.48 -6.44 -9.23
CA ASP A 17 1.89 -7.48 -10.08
C ASP A 17 2.94 -8.17 -10.98
N SER A 18 4.01 -7.44 -11.30
CA SER A 18 5.12 -7.87 -12.14
C SER A 18 6.42 -7.19 -11.71
N CYS A 19 7.53 -7.89 -11.83
CA CYS A 19 8.86 -7.38 -11.51
C CYS A 19 9.82 -7.67 -12.68
N PRO A 20 9.84 -6.80 -13.72
CA PRO A 20 10.74 -6.98 -14.85
C PRO A 20 12.22 -6.83 -14.45
N GLU A 21 12.48 -6.13 -13.35
CA GLU A 21 13.80 -5.96 -12.75
C GLU A 21 13.77 -6.42 -11.28
N ALA A 22 14.92 -6.84 -10.76
CA ALA A 22 15.06 -7.24 -9.35
C ALA A 22 14.84 -6.08 -8.36
N PHE A 23 14.94 -4.83 -8.84
CA PHE A 23 14.75 -3.63 -8.05
C PHE A 23 13.92 -2.64 -8.84
N ILE A 24 12.97 -1.98 -8.18
CA ILE A 24 12.28 -0.81 -8.72
C ILE A 24 12.86 0.46 -8.11
N SER A 25 12.82 1.54 -8.89
CA SER A 25 13.19 2.87 -8.40
C SER A 25 11.96 3.52 -7.82
N MET A 26 12.05 3.88 -6.54
CA MET A 26 11.03 4.64 -5.84
C MET A 26 11.61 6.00 -5.46
N TYR A 27 10.74 6.99 -5.36
CA TYR A 27 11.07 8.36 -5.04
C TYR A 27 10.31 8.77 -3.80
N ARG A 28 11.02 9.40 -2.87
CA ARG A 28 10.49 9.88 -1.60
C ARG A 28 11.26 11.13 -1.20
N PHE A 29 10.76 11.86 -0.21
CA PHE A 29 11.57 12.88 0.42
C PHE A 29 12.65 12.28 1.33
N SER A 30 13.83 12.88 1.32
CA SER A 30 14.92 12.58 2.24
C SER A 30 14.57 13.01 3.67
N LEU A 31 15.16 12.34 4.66
CA LEU A 31 14.98 12.69 6.07
C LEU A 31 15.47 14.11 6.41
N GLN A 32 16.35 14.68 5.58
CA GLN A 32 16.87 16.03 5.77
C GLN A 32 15.76 17.10 5.64
N ALA A 33 14.72 16.86 4.84
CA ALA A 33 13.62 17.81 4.72
C ALA A 33 12.79 17.95 6.02
N GLU A 34 12.66 16.88 6.82
CA GLU A 34 12.03 16.98 8.16
C GLU A 34 12.86 17.89 9.07
N ALA A 35 14.19 17.73 9.06
CA ALA A 35 15.09 18.55 9.85
C ALA A 35 15.05 20.04 9.45
N ASP A 36 14.97 20.32 8.15
CA ASP A 36 15.07 21.69 7.63
C ASP A 36 13.74 22.45 7.64
N PHE A 37 12.60 21.74 7.51
CA PHE A 37 11.29 22.37 7.40
C PHE A 37 10.33 22.09 8.57
N GLY A 38 10.62 21.09 9.42
CA GLY A 38 9.78 20.71 10.55
C GLY A 38 8.48 20.00 10.15
N VAL A 39 8.40 19.49 8.93
CA VAL A 39 7.26 18.69 8.46
C VAL A 39 7.38 17.29 9.08
N PRO A 40 6.31 16.72 9.66
CA PRO A 40 6.39 15.45 10.39
C PRO A 40 6.62 14.22 9.51
N TRP A 41 7.28 13.22 10.11
CA TRP A 41 7.67 11.90 9.57
C TRP A 41 6.72 11.16 8.61
N LEU A 42 5.40 11.39 8.63
CA LEU A 42 4.46 10.68 7.74
C LEU A 42 4.75 10.96 6.25
N MET A 43 5.43 12.07 5.94
CA MET A 43 5.90 12.42 4.60
C MET A 43 7.23 11.77 4.20
N TYR A 44 7.95 11.20 5.17
CA TYR A 44 9.35 10.83 5.02
C TYR A 44 9.54 9.33 5.25
N GLY A 45 9.91 8.61 4.20
CA GLY A 45 10.25 7.19 4.28
C GLY A 45 9.12 6.21 4.00
N THR A 46 7.85 6.56 4.30
CA THR A 46 6.67 5.70 4.08
C THR A 46 5.96 5.99 2.76
N TRP A 47 5.80 7.27 2.41
CA TRP A 47 5.19 7.69 1.15
C TRP A 47 6.23 7.71 0.05
N MET A 48 6.19 6.70 -0.81
CA MET A 48 7.09 6.56 -1.93
C MET A 48 6.34 6.13 -3.18
N SER A 49 6.81 6.59 -4.33
CA SER A 49 6.19 6.25 -5.62
C SER A 49 7.25 5.96 -6.66
N SER A 50 6.91 5.15 -7.66
CA SER A 50 7.76 4.96 -8.85
C SER A 50 7.82 6.21 -9.73
N ARG A 51 6.96 7.21 -9.50
CA ARG A 51 6.94 8.49 -10.20
C ARG A 51 7.85 9.51 -9.50
N PRO A 52 8.85 10.09 -10.18
CA PRO A 52 9.78 11.05 -9.58
C PRO A 52 9.12 12.34 -9.09
N THR A 53 7.99 12.75 -9.69
CA THR A 53 7.29 13.98 -9.32
C THR A 53 6.34 13.78 -8.13
N PHE A 54 5.98 12.54 -7.79
CA PHE A 54 4.92 12.26 -6.83
C PHE A 54 5.15 12.87 -5.45
N PRO A 55 6.36 12.85 -4.86
CA PRO A 55 6.59 13.54 -3.57
C PRO A 55 6.22 15.03 -3.62
N ILE A 56 6.56 15.73 -4.71
CA ILE A 56 6.21 17.14 -4.91
C ILE A 56 4.71 17.32 -5.15
N ASP A 57 4.08 16.42 -5.92
CA ASP A 57 2.64 16.44 -6.17
C ASP A 57 1.85 16.27 -4.86
N VAL A 58 2.30 15.39 -3.97
CA VAL A 58 1.73 15.17 -2.63
C VAL A 58 1.96 16.38 -1.74
N LEU A 59 3.18 16.94 -1.71
CA LEU A 59 3.49 18.15 -0.96
C LEU A 59 2.60 19.33 -1.42
N LYS A 60 2.38 19.47 -2.73
CA LYS A 60 1.44 20.45 -3.28
C LYS A 60 0.02 20.21 -2.77
N ALA A 61 -0.46 18.96 -2.79
CA ALA A 61 -1.80 18.62 -2.30
C ALA A 61 -1.98 19.02 -0.83
N PHE A 62 -0.96 18.80 0.02
CA PHE A 62 -0.98 19.21 1.42
C PHE A 62 -1.06 20.70 1.66
N VAL A 63 -0.57 21.50 0.71
CA VAL A 63 -0.62 22.96 0.80
C VAL A 63 -1.91 23.53 0.19
N THR A 64 -2.47 22.88 -0.83
CA THR A 64 -3.62 23.42 -1.57
C THR A 64 -4.98 22.92 -1.08
N LYS A 65 -5.03 21.84 -0.32
CA LYS A 65 -6.26 21.27 0.24
C LYS A 65 -6.22 21.32 1.76
N ASP A 66 -7.38 21.61 2.37
CA ASP A 66 -7.54 21.53 3.82
C ASP A 66 -7.57 20.04 4.22
N HIS A 67 -6.42 19.54 4.67
CA HIS A 67 -6.27 18.16 5.12
C HIS A 67 -6.32 18.13 6.65
N TRP A 68 -7.32 17.44 7.19
CA TRP A 68 -7.60 17.37 8.64
C TRP A 68 -6.43 16.87 9.51
N TYR A 69 -5.46 16.18 8.93
CA TYR A 69 -4.29 15.63 9.63
C TYR A 69 -3.01 16.48 9.48
N VAL A 70 -3.04 17.55 8.67
CA VAL A 70 -1.94 18.52 8.59
C VAL A 70 -2.03 19.46 9.78
N LYS A 71 -1.31 19.12 10.86
CA LYS A 71 -1.28 19.92 12.09
C LYS A 71 -0.55 21.25 11.95
N ASP A 72 0.33 21.37 10.96
CA ASP A 72 1.15 22.56 10.72
C ASP A 72 1.22 22.91 9.21
N PRO A 73 0.15 23.48 8.64
CA PRO A 73 0.12 23.83 7.21
C PRO A 73 1.19 24.87 6.83
N ALA A 74 1.66 25.68 7.78
CA ALA A 74 2.71 26.66 7.52
C ALA A 74 4.05 25.99 7.20
N SER A 75 4.41 24.92 7.91
CA SER A 75 5.63 24.15 7.63
C SER A 75 5.60 23.48 6.25
N PHE A 76 4.46 22.87 5.89
CA PHE A 76 4.27 22.34 4.53
C PHE A 76 4.34 23.44 3.46
N GLY A 77 3.74 24.60 3.72
CA GLY A 77 3.81 25.76 2.82
C GLY A 77 5.23 26.29 2.61
N ARG A 78 6.03 26.37 3.69
CA ARG A 78 7.46 26.74 3.60
C ARG A 78 8.25 25.72 2.80
N PHE A 79 8.01 24.42 3.00
CA PHE A 79 8.70 23.38 2.26
C PHE A 79 8.34 23.42 0.78
N TYR A 80 7.05 23.48 0.44
CA TYR A 80 6.59 23.56 -0.95
C TYR A 80 7.08 24.82 -1.67
N GLY A 81 7.14 25.95 -0.97
CA GLY A 81 7.61 27.22 -1.51
C GLY A 81 9.12 27.37 -1.61
N ALA A 82 9.90 26.42 -1.06
CA ALA A 82 11.35 26.49 -1.09
C ALA A 82 11.89 26.29 -2.52
N PRO A 83 12.78 27.16 -3.03
CA PRO A 83 13.34 27.02 -4.38
C PRO A 83 14.06 25.68 -4.63
N ASN A 84 14.53 25.03 -3.56
CA ASN A 84 15.24 23.76 -3.57
C ASN A 84 14.38 22.58 -3.06
N ALA A 85 13.05 22.69 -3.03
CA ALA A 85 12.19 21.62 -2.53
C ALA A 85 12.41 20.27 -3.26
N SER A 86 12.67 20.30 -4.57
CA SER A 86 12.97 19.12 -5.37
C SER A 86 14.28 18.42 -5.00
N ASP A 87 15.23 19.15 -4.42
CA ASP A 87 16.56 18.61 -4.08
C ASP A 87 16.47 17.63 -2.92
N TYR A 88 15.38 17.68 -2.15
CA TYR A 88 15.07 16.72 -1.10
C TYR A 88 14.42 15.45 -1.63
N VAL A 89 14.10 15.34 -2.92
CA VAL A 89 13.57 14.10 -3.50
C VAL A 89 14.74 13.16 -3.78
N GLU A 90 14.79 12.06 -3.06
CA GLU A 90 15.79 11.01 -3.26
C GLU A 90 15.20 9.83 -4.03
N ARG A 91 16.04 9.25 -4.91
CA ARG A 91 15.76 7.97 -5.55
C ARG A 91 16.30 6.86 -4.68
N VAL A 92 15.43 5.96 -4.25
CA VAL A 92 15.79 4.72 -3.54
C VAL A 92 15.54 3.51 -4.43
N ARG A 93 16.38 2.48 -4.31
CA ARG A 93 16.16 1.19 -4.96
C ARG A 93 15.58 0.24 -3.94
N VAL A 94 14.37 -0.25 -4.21
CA VAL A 94 13.71 -1.24 -3.36
C VAL A 94 13.64 -2.57 -4.09
N PRO A 95 13.86 -3.70 -3.40
CA PRO A 95 13.63 -5.01 -3.99
C PRO A 95 12.21 -5.11 -4.55
N CYS A 96 12.07 -5.64 -5.75
CA CYS A 96 10.77 -5.92 -6.34
C CYS A 96 10.45 -7.40 -6.17
N TYR A 97 9.28 -7.70 -5.60
CA TYR A 97 8.75 -9.06 -5.55
C TYR A 97 7.35 -9.10 -6.16
N THR A 98 7.07 -10.13 -6.94
CA THR A 98 5.68 -10.54 -7.14
C THR A 98 5.17 -11.22 -5.87
N PRO A 99 3.84 -11.33 -5.66
CA PRO A 99 3.33 -12.03 -4.49
C PRO A 99 3.84 -13.48 -4.38
N SER A 100 3.96 -14.19 -5.50
CA SER A 100 4.53 -15.55 -5.52
C SER A 100 6.02 -15.57 -5.14
N ALA A 101 6.81 -14.66 -5.70
CA ALA A 101 8.24 -14.59 -5.40
C ALA A 101 8.51 -14.19 -3.94
N LEU A 102 7.66 -13.35 -3.35
CA LEU A 102 7.76 -13.00 -1.93
C LEU A 102 7.46 -14.22 -1.04
N ILE A 103 6.37 -14.95 -1.32
CA ILE A 103 6.00 -16.17 -0.59
C ILE A 103 7.11 -17.22 -0.67
N GLU A 104 7.63 -17.46 -1.88
CA GLU A 104 8.73 -18.40 -2.11
C GLU A 104 9.99 -17.99 -1.33
N LYS A 105 10.37 -16.71 -1.41
CA LYS A 105 11.54 -16.18 -0.69
C LYS A 105 11.44 -16.37 0.83
N LEU A 106 10.23 -16.33 1.38
CA LEU A 106 9.97 -16.51 2.81
C LEU A 106 9.86 -17.99 3.21
N GLY A 107 9.81 -18.91 2.25
CA GLY A 107 9.68 -20.34 2.51
C GLY A 107 8.35 -20.72 3.16
N ILE A 108 7.30 -19.93 2.95
CA ILE A 108 5.96 -20.19 3.51
C ILE A 108 5.03 -20.75 2.43
N GLN A 109 4.00 -21.48 2.84
CA GLN A 109 2.94 -21.92 1.92
C GLN A 109 1.85 -20.86 1.85
N ALA A 110 1.31 -20.61 0.66
CA ALA A 110 0.25 -19.62 0.47
C ALA A 110 -1.04 -19.96 1.25
N GLY A 111 -1.29 -21.25 1.49
CA GLY A 111 -2.41 -21.73 2.31
C GLY A 111 -2.26 -21.50 3.81
N ASP A 112 -1.04 -21.24 4.30
CA ASP A 112 -0.77 -21.00 5.72
C ASP A 112 -1.01 -19.54 6.13
N LEU A 113 -1.30 -18.66 5.17
CA LEU A 113 -1.53 -17.24 5.43
C LEU A 113 -2.87 -17.06 6.16
N ALA A 114 -2.83 -16.72 7.44
CA ALA A 114 -4.05 -16.43 8.19
C ALA A 114 -4.74 -15.15 7.70
N MET A 115 -3.96 -14.12 7.38
CA MET A 115 -4.43 -12.79 7.04
C MET A 115 -3.55 -12.15 5.97
N VAL A 116 -4.17 -11.48 5.00
CA VAL A 116 -3.49 -10.65 4.01
C VAL A 116 -4.18 -9.29 3.96
N VAL A 117 -3.42 -8.23 4.17
CA VAL A 117 -3.87 -6.84 4.03
C VAL A 117 -3.01 -6.19 2.96
N ILE A 118 -3.66 -5.57 2.00
CA ILE A 118 -3.01 -4.88 0.89
C ILE A 118 -3.37 -3.40 1.02
N ASP A 119 -2.34 -2.59 0.93
CA ASP A 119 -2.39 -1.14 0.89
C ASP A 119 -1.29 -0.76 -0.10
N ALA A 120 -1.70 -0.52 -1.35
CA ALA A 120 -0.80 -0.33 -2.47
C ALA A 120 -1.22 0.83 -3.37
N GLU A 121 -2.01 1.77 -2.83
CA GLU A 121 -2.34 3.05 -3.45
C GLU A 121 -2.73 2.88 -4.94
N GLN A 122 -3.90 2.24 -5.17
CA GLN A 122 -4.51 1.93 -6.47
C GLN A 122 -4.01 0.67 -7.18
N LEU A 123 -2.98 -0.01 -6.67
CA LEU A 123 -2.49 -1.28 -7.24
C LEU A 123 -3.10 -2.52 -6.57
N ASP A 124 -3.89 -2.30 -5.53
CA ASP A 124 -4.55 -3.28 -4.66
C ASP A 124 -5.22 -4.41 -5.45
N SER A 125 -6.13 -4.05 -6.37
CA SER A 125 -6.91 -5.03 -7.13
C SER A 125 -6.05 -5.88 -8.07
N ARG A 126 -4.93 -5.35 -8.59
CA ARG A 126 -3.99 -6.10 -9.43
C ARG A 126 -3.16 -7.08 -8.60
N ILE A 127 -2.76 -6.67 -7.40
CA ILE A 127 -2.06 -7.52 -6.44
C ILE A 127 -2.98 -8.65 -5.97
N VAL A 128 -4.24 -8.34 -5.63
CA VAL A 128 -5.28 -9.33 -5.31
C VAL A 128 -5.43 -10.34 -6.45
N GLY A 129 -5.56 -9.85 -7.69
CA GLY A 129 -5.66 -10.73 -8.87
C GLY A 129 -4.44 -11.63 -9.06
N SER A 130 -3.25 -11.17 -8.66
CA SER A 130 -2.01 -11.96 -8.71
C SER A 130 -1.96 -13.02 -7.59
N LEU A 131 -2.36 -12.66 -6.37
CA LEU A 131 -2.50 -13.58 -5.25
C LEU A 131 -3.52 -14.70 -5.54
N MET A 132 -4.67 -14.37 -6.13
CA MET A 132 -5.69 -15.34 -6.51
C MET A 132 -5.23 -16.38 -7.54
N ARG A 133 -4.11 -16.14 -8.25
CA ARG A 133 -3.52 -17.13 -9.18
C ARG A 133 -2.57 -18.10 -8.48
N ILE A 134 -2.16 -17.82 -7.24
CA ILE A 134 -1.26 -18.70 -6.50
C ILE A 134 -2.06 -19.95 -6.07
N PRO A 135 -1.54 -21.16 -6.36
CA PRO A 135 -2.14 -22.40 -5.87
C PRO A 135 -2.28 -22.36 -4.34
N ASP A 136 -3.40 -22.88 -3.84
CA ASP A 136 -3.71 -22.98 -2.41
C ASP A 136 -3.76 -21.64 -1.65
N PHE A 137 -3.63 -20.49 -2.32
CA PHE A 137 -3.90 -19.19 -1.71
C PHE A 137 -5.36 -19.11 -1.29
N ARG A 138 -5.58 -19.20 0.03
CA ARG A 138 -6.89 -19.16 0.67
C ARG A 138 -6.80 -18.62 2.10
N PRO A 139 -6.42 -17.34 2.29
CA PRO A 139 -6.32 -16.80 3.64
C PRO A 139 -7.68 -16.75 4.33
N ALA A 140 -7.68 -16.85 5.67
CA ALA A 140 -8.91 -16.72 6.44
C ALA A 140 -9.48 -15.29 6.38
N TYR A 141 -8.63 -14.30 6.12
CA TYR A 141 -9.00 -12.90 5.96
C TYR A 141 -8.17 -12.23 4.87
N LEU A 142 -8.84 -11.55 3.93
CA LEU A 142 -8.20 -10.72 2.91
C LEU A 142 -8.84 -9.33 2.92
N GLN A 143 -8.02 -8.29 3.01
CA GLN A 143 -8.44 -6.89 2.92
C GLN A 143 -7.61 -6.14 1.88
N TRP A 144 -8.25 -5.25 1.13
CA TRP A 144 -7.58 -4.33 0.21
C TRP A 144 -8.42 -3.07 0.00
N GLU A 145 -7.79 -1.99 -0.45
CA GLU A 145 -8.47 -0.73 -0.72
C GLU A 145 -9.31 -0.79 -2.00
N GLY A 146 -10.52 -0.23 -1.95
CA GLY A 146 -11.37 -0.04 -3.11
C GLY A 146 -12.84 0.20 -2.78
N ASN A 147 -13.45 1.12 -3.53
CA ASN A 147 -14.88 1.34 -3.55
C ASN A 147 -15.49 0.81 -4.87
N PRO A 148 -16.34 -0.24 -4.84
CA PRO A 148 -17.03 -0.73 -6.03
C PRO A 148 -17.94 0.29 -6.72
N GLU A 149 -18.37 1.34 -6.04
CA GLU A 149 -19.24 2.38 -6.61
C GLU A 149 -18.46 3.42 -7.43
N GLU A 150 -17.21 3.70 -7.04
CA GLU A 150 -16.33 4.70 -7.67
C GLU A 150 -15.33 4.10 -8.67
N ASP A 151 -15.42 2.78 -8.88
CA ASP A 151 -14.45 1.97 -9.61
C ASP A 151 -14.42 2.21 -11.14
N ASP A 152 -13.20 2.26 -11.70
CA ASP A 152 -12.91 2.25 -13.13
C ASP A 152 -13.12 0.87 -13.81
N GLY A 153 -13.49 -0.13 -13.02
CA GLY A 153 -13.77 -1.51 -13.39
C GLY A 153 -12.78 -2.51 -12.80
N SER A 154 -11.62 -2.03 -12.31
CA SER A 154 -10.57 -2.88 -11.75
C SER A 154 -10.97 -3.49 -10.40
N ILE A 155 -11.62 -2.74 -9.52
CA ILE A 155 -12.06 -3.17 -8.19
C ILE A 155 -13.18 -4.22 -8.30
N LYS A 156 -14.18 -3.99 -9.16
CA LYS A 156 -15.25 -4.95 -9.45
C LYS A 156 -14.69 -6.25 -10.02
N THR A 157 -13.69 -6.16 -10.89
CA THR A 157 -13.03 -7.33 -11.48
C THR A 157 -12.26 -8.11 -10.41
N GLY A 158 -11.50 -7.41 -9.55
CA GLY A 158 -10.81 -8.00 -8.40
C GLY A 158 -11.78 -8.72 -7.46
N ALA A 159 -12.84 -8.03 -7.03
CA ALA A 159 -13.87 -8.59 -6.15
C ALA A 159 -14.53 -9.85 -6.76
N LYS A 160 -14.88 -9.83 -8.05
CA LYS A 160 -15.44 -11.01 -8.75
C LYS A 160 -14.45 -12.16 -8.83
N SER A 161 -13.17 -11.88 -9.07
CA SER A 161 -12.12 -12.90 -9.08
C SER A 161 -11.99 -13.58 -7.72
N VAL A 162 -12.04 -12.80 -6.64
CA VAL A 162 -12.02 -13.30 -5.25
C VAL A 162 -13.28 -14.13 -4.96
N GLN A 163 -14.47 -13.65 -5.35
CA GLN A 163 -15.73 -14.40 -5.20
C GLN A 163 -15.69 -15.75 -5.94
N GLY A 164 -15.15 -15.77 -7.17
CA GLY A 164 -15.00 -17.00 -7.96
C GLY A 164 -14.08 -18.05 -7.34
N ARG A 165 -13.25 -17.65 -6.35
CA ARG A 165 -12.39 -18.54 -5.56
C ARG A 165 -13.06 -19.04 -4.27
N GLY A 166 -14.36 -18.81 -4.12
CA GLY A 166 -15.14 -19.29 -2.98
C GLY A 166 -15.04 -18.38 -1.75
N PHE A 167 -14.85 -17.08 -1.95
CA PHE A 167 -14.90 -16.08 -0.89
C PHE A 167 -16.23 -15.32 -0.91
N LYS A 168 -16.70 -14.92 0.26
CA LYS A 168 -17.70 -13.86 0.41
C LYS A 168 -16.97 -12.53 0.52
N VAL A 169 -17.23 -11.63 -0.41
CA VAL A 169 -16.68 -10.26 -0.43
C VAL A 169 -17.74 -9.27 0.07
N GLY A 170 -17.35 -8.40 0.98
CA GLY A 170 -18.15 -7.27 1.46
C GLY A 170 -17.28 -6.02 1.62
N THR A 171 -17.90 -4.94 2.06
CA THR A 171 -17.21 -3.69 2.42
C THR A 171 -17.16 -3.55 3.93
N VAL A 172 -16.08 -2.97 4.45
CA VAL A 172 -16.06 -2.48 5.83
C VAL A 172 -16.65 -1.08 5.80
N PHE A 173 -17.76 -0.87 6.52
CA PHE A 173 -18.29 0.48 6.71
C PHE A 173 -17.25 1.32 7.46
N SER A 174 -16.69 2.32 6.78
CA SER A 174 -15.96 3.40 7.44
C SER A 174 -16.90 4.08 8.42
N THR A 175 -16.58 3.99 9.72
CA THR A 175 -17.37 4.64 10.77
C THR A 175 -17.15 6.16 10.82
N SER A 176 -16.28 6.72 9.98
CA SER A 176 -15.81 8.11 10.10
C SER A 176 -16.08 9.00 8.88
N GLY A 177 -16.67 8.49 7.80
CA GLY A 177 -16.93 9.28 6.58
C GLY A 177 -15.65 9.79 5.90
N GLN A 178 -14.49 9.20 6.21
CA GLN A 178 -13.23 9.49 5.54
C GLN A 178 -13.15 8.70 4.23
N ALA A 179 -12.87 9.38 3.13
CA ALA A 179 -12.83 8.82 1.78
C ALA A 179 -11.65 7.84 1.54
N ASP A 180 -10.58 7.90 2.34
CA ASP A 180 -9.47 6.93 2.29
C ASP A 180 -9.78 5.62 3.03
N ALA A 181 -11.06 5.35 3.36
CA ALA A 181 -11.43 4.23 4.23
C ALA A 181 -12.26 3.14 3.56
N ASP A 182 -12.52 3.24 2.25
CA ASP A 182 -13.28 2.22 1.54
C ASP A 182 -12.43 0.97 1.34
N ASN A 183 -12.63 0.01 2.25
CA ASN A 183 -11.94 -1.26 2.26
C ASN A 183 -12.90 -2.37 1.84
N LEU A 184 -12.43 -3.21 0.93
CA LEU A 184 -13.04 -4.49 0.65
C LEU A 184 -12.45 -5.55 1.57
N VAL A 185 -13.32 -6.42 2.06
CA VAL A 185 -12.95 -7.56 2.89
C VAL A 185 -13.53 -8.83 2.31
N ALA A 186 -12.72 -9.87 2.27
CA ALA A 186 -13.09 -11.18 1.80
C ALA A 186 -12.77 -12.25 2.85
N VAL A 187 -13.75 -13.14 3.08
CA VAL A 187 -13.61 -14.32 3.96
C VAL A 187 -14.04 -15.57 3.20
N PRO A 188 -13.40 -16.73 3.40
CA PRO A 188 -13.82 -17.97 2.74
C PRO A 188 -15.28 -18.34 3.06
N VAL A 189 -15.99 -18.87 2.06
CA VAL A 189 -17.28 -19.54 2.28
C VAL A 189 -17.00 -20.96 2.75
N ASN A 190 -17.55 -21.32 3.90
CA ASN A 190 -17.49 -22.68 4.47
C ASN A 190 -18.43 -23.64 3.73
#